data_AF-A0A955VC11-F1
#
_entry.id   AF-A0A955VC11-F1
#
_cell.length_a   1.000
_cell.length_b   1.000
_cell.length_c   1.000
_cell.angle_alpha   90.00
_cell.angle_beta   90.00
_cell.angle_gamma   90.00
#
_symmetry.space_group_name_H-M   'P 1'
#
loop_
_entity.id
_entity.type
_entity.pdbx_description
1 polymer ?
#
loop_
_entity_poly.entity_id
_entity_poly.type
_entity_poly.pdbx_seq_one_letter_code
_entity_poly.pdbx_strand_id
1 'polypeptide(L)' 'DKDGIPDVTDGKKDSSGYGKCRNQPEDKDGFEDDDGCPDPDNDKDGVLDVNDGADDGSGFGTCRNEPEDKDGFE' A
#
# COMPACT_ATOMS: atom_id res chain seq x y z
N ASP A 1 -6.49 -5.34 -14.62
CA ASP A 1 -5.86 -6.64 -14.95
C ASP A 1 -4.34 -6.49 -14.95
N LYS A 2 -3.86 -5.59 -14.09
CA LYS A 2 -2.45 -5.25 -13.89
C LYS A 2 -1.82 -4.57 -15.11
N ASP A 3 -2.60 -3.81 -15.87
CA ASP A 3 -2.11 -3.03 -17.01
C ASP A 3 -1.61 -1.62 -16.63
N GLY A 4 -1.74 -1.26 -15.35
CA GLY A 4 -1.36 0.05 -14.81
C GLY A 4 -2.40 1.15 -15.09
N ILE A 5 -3.57 0.79 -15.59
CA ILE A 5 -4.71 1.70 -15.78
C ILE A 5 -5.73 1.37 -14.68
N PRO A 6 -5.99 2.28 -13.72
CA PRO A 6 -6.92 2.02 -12.62
C PRO A 6 -8.32 1.65 -13.15
N ASP A 7 -8.69 0.38 -13.05
CA ASP A 7 -9.96 -0.11 -13.55
C ASP A 7 -10.56 -1.28 -12.75
N VAL A 8 -11.75 -1.72 -13.17
CA VAL A 8 -12.53 -2.73 -12.46
C VAL A 8 -11.92 -4.14 -12.44
N THR A 9 -10.81 -4.34 -13.14
CA THR A 9 -10.11 -5.60 -13.29
C THR A 9 -8.80 -5.64 -12.49
N ASP A 10 -8.41 -4.55 -11.83
CA ASP A 10 -7.28 -4.49 -10.88
C ASP A 10 -7.66 -4.88 -9.46
N GLY A 11 -6.73 -5.45 -8.69
CA GLY A 11 -7.00 -5.86 -7.31
C GLY A 11 -7.75 -7.18 -7.17
N LYS A 12 -7.87 -7.65 -5.92
CA LYS A 12 -8.74 -8.80 -5.60
C LYS A 12 -10.20 -8.48 -5.91
N LYS A 13 -10.86 -9.39 -6.64
CA LYS A 13 -12.29 -9.31 -6.92
C LYS A 13 -13.10 -9.45 -5.63
N ASP A 14 -13.97 -8.48 -5.40
CA ASP A 14 -14.96 -8.51 -4.33
C ASP A 14 -16.17 -9.39 -4.69
N SER A 15 -17.17 -9.45 -3.81
CA SER A 15 -18.40 -10.21 -4.01
C SER A 15 -19.24 -9.73 -5.20
N SER A 16 -18.96 -8.56 -5.75
CA SER A 16 -19.60 -8.03 -6.96
C SER A 16 -18.84 -8.40 -8.25
N GLY A 17 -17.68 -9.06 -8.12
CA GLY A 17 -16.84 -9.50 -9.24
C GLY A 17 -15.87 -8.43 -9.75
N TYR A 18 -15.81 -7.29 -9.07
CA TYR A 18 -14.97 -6.16 -9.43
C TYR A 18 -13.76 -6.05 -8.50
N GLY A 19 -12.68 -5.50 -9.00
CA GLY A 19 -11.53 -5.05 -8.23
C GLY A 19 -11.90 -4.18 -7.04
N LYS A 20 -11.41 -4.53 -5.84
CA LYS A 20 -11.61 -3.72 -4.62
C LYS A 20 -11.14 -2.26 -4.79
N CYS A 21 -10.10 -2.03 -5.59
CA CYS A 21 -9.43 -0.74 -5.72
C CYS A 21 -9.56 -0.13 -7.11
N ARG A 22 -10.66 -0.42 -7.82
CA ARG A 22 -10.93 0.00 -9.21
C ARG A 22 -10.77 1.50 -9.55
N ASN A 23 -10.69 2.38 -8.55
CA ASN A 23 -10.60 3.84 -8.71
C ASN A 23 -9.28 4.40 -8.17
N GLN A 24 -8.36 3.55 -7.72
CA GLN A 24 -7.09 3.95 -7.12
C GLN A 24 -5.96 3.21 -7.86
N PRO A 25 -4.94 3.93 -8.36
CA PRO A 25 -3.75 3.29 -8.89
C PRO A 25 -2.97 2.61 -7.77
N GLU A 26 -2.20 1.57 -8.12
CA GLU A 26 -1.12 1.04 -7.29
C GLU A 26 -0.10 2.14 -6.95
N ASP A 27 0.42 2.14 -5.73
CA ASP A 27 1.74 2.67 -5.42
C ASP A 27 2.85 1.79 -6.02
N LYS A 28 4.08 2.32 -6.02
CA LYS A 28 5.26 1.54 -6.45
C LYS A 28 6.35 1.74 -5.44
N ASP A 29 6.14 1.15 -4.28
CA ASP A 29 7.01 1.29 -3.12
C ASP A 29 7.80 0.02 -2.81
N GLY A 30 7.56 -1.06 -3.57
CA GLY A 30 8.24 -2.34 -3.42
C GLY A 30 7.48 -3.35 -2.56
N PHE A 31 6.29 -2.98 -2.05
CA PHE A 31 5.40 -3.88 -1.33
C PHE A 31 4.16 -4.17 -2.16
N GLU A 32 3.83 -5.45 -2.31
CA GLU A 32 2.65 -5.96 -3.03
C GLU A 32 2.30 -5.30 -4.39
N ASP A 33 3.22 -4.57 -5.06
CA ASP A 33 3.10 -3.80 -6.34
C ASP A 33 2.43 -4.51 -7.54
N ASP A 34 2.23 -5.83 -7.45
CA ASP A 34 1.60 -6.67 -8.45
C ASP A 34 0.14 -7.01 -8.11
N ASP A 35 -0.43 -6.50 -7.02
CA ASP A 35 -1.77 -6.88 -6.56
C ASP A 35 -2.86 -6.01 -7.20
N GLY A 36 -2.52 -4.76 -7.57
CA GLY A 36 -3.41 -3.81 -8.26
C GLY A 36 -4.33 -3.01 -7.31
N CYS A 37 -4.09 -3.06 -6.01
CA CYS A 37 -4.56 -2.15 -4.99
C CYS A 37 -3.39 -1.40 -4.33
N PRO A 38 -3.51 -0.07 -4.09
CA PRO A 38 -2.50 0.61 -3.31
C PRO A 38 -2.46 0.07 -1.87
N ASP A 39 -1.26 0.03 -1.32
CA ASP A 39 -0.94 -0.44 0.01
C ASP A 39 -0.39 0.72 0.84
N PRO A 40 -1.27 1.50 1.51
CA PRO A 40 -0.85 2.72 2.21
C PRO A 40 -0.35 2.49 3.64
N ASP A 41 -0.25 1.23 4.08
CA ASP A 41 0.14 0.75 5.42
C ASP A 41 0.60 -0.72 5.25
N ASN A 42 1.82 -0.90 4.75
CA ASN A 42 2.29 -2.20 4.26
C ASN A 42 2.36 -3.26 5.38
N ASP A 43 2.83 -2.87 6.57
CA ASP A 43 2.95 -3.76 7.73
C ASP A 43 1.67 -3.89 8.58
N LYS A 44 0.67 -3.05 8.32
CA LYS A 44 -0.67 -3.08 8.89
C LYS A 44 -0.68 -2.76 10.39
N ASP A 45 0.20 -1.87 10.83
CA ASP A 45 0.25 -1.41 12.21
C ASP A 45 -0.72 -0.24 12.51
N GLY A 46 -1.25 0.40 11.46
CA GLY A 46 -2.19 1.51 11.51
C GLY A 46 -1.58 2.90 11.30
N VAL A 47 -0.28 2.99 11.04
CA VAL A 47 0.43 4.18 10.56
C VAL A 47 0.53 4.10 9.03
N LEU A 48 0.35 5.24 8.35
CA LEU A 48 0.50 5.24 6.89
C LEU A 48 1.99 5.22 6.54
N ASP A 49 2.40 4.51 5.48
CA ASP A 49 3.81 4.39 5.10
C ASP A 49 4.49 5.76 4.99
N VAL A 50 3.81 6.77 4.45
CA VAL A 50 4.31 8.15 4.32
C VAL A 50 4.62 8.86 5.63
N ASN A 51 4.10 8.33 6.74
CA ASN A 51 4.32 8.80 8.10
C ASN A 51 5.03 7.76 8.98
N ASP A 52 5.46 6.64 8.40
CA ASP A 52 6.00 5.50 9.11
C ASP A 52 7.53 5.55 9.19
N GLY A 53 8.04 6.11 10.29
CA GLY A 53 9.46 6.36 10.52
C GLY A 53 9.94 7.71 9.99
N ALA A 54 11.25 7.81 9.74
CA ALA A 54 11.88 9.04 9.27
C ALA A 54 11.73 9.23 7.75
N ASP A 55 11.79 10.49 7.29
CA ASP A 55 11.89 10.80 5.86
C ASP A 55 13.26 10.35 5.30
N ASP A 56 13.25 9.36 4.41
CA ASP A 56 14.43 8.87 3.68
C ASP A 56 14.51 9.37 2.23
N GLY A 57 13.58 10.24 1.81
CA GLY A 57 13.50 10.78 0.45
C GLY A 57 12.90 9.82 -0.59
N SER A 58 12.43 8.64 -0.20
CA SER A 58 11.66 7.75 -1.08
C SER A 58 10.20 8.18 -1.24
N GLY A 59 9.73 9.09 -0.39
CA GLY A 59 8.33 9.50 -0.32
C GLY A 59 7.47 8.60 0.56
N PHE A 60 8.05 7.54 1.11
CA PHE A 60 7.46 6.70 2.13
C PHE A 60 8.50 6.58 3.27
N GLY A 61 8.07 6.45 4.51
CA GLY A 61 8.96 6.52 5.66
C GLY A 61 9.88 5.29 5.77
N THR A 62 10.91 5.40 6.61
CA THR A 62 11.93 4.35 6.75
C THR A 62 11.39 3.03 7.28
N CYS A 63 10.31 3.06 8.06
CA CYS A 63 9.80 1.92 8.81
C CYS A 63 8.56 1.27 8.16
N ARG A 64 8.12 1.76 6.99
CA ARG A 64 6.92 1.32 6.23
C ARG A 64 6.62 -0.19 6.17
N ASN A 65 7.63 -1.05 6.31
CA ASN A 65 7.51 -2.51 6.19
C ASN A 65 7.79 -3.25 7.52
N GLU A 66 7.94 -2.52 8.62
CA GLU A 66 8.31 -3.04 9.93
C GLU A 66 7.30 -2.57 11.00
N PRO A 67 6.44 -3.48 11.51
CA PRO A 67 5.32 -3.08 12.36
C PRO A 67 5.79 -2.40 13.63
N GLU A 68 5.25 -1.21 13.96
CA GLU A 68 5.61 -0.48 15.18
C GLU A 68 5.46 -1.40 16.40
N ASP A 69 6.56 -1.60 17.11
CA ASP A 69 6.46 -2.04 18.49
C ASP A 69 5.82 -0.93 19.31
N LYS A 70 5.02 -1.35 20.31
CA LYS A 70 4.02 -0.51 20.99
C LYS A 70 4.58 0.67 21.80
N ASP A 71 5.85 1.01 21.67
CA ASP A 71 6.48 2.16 22.30
C ASP A 71 6.80 3.32 21.32
N GLY A 72 6.50 3.18 20.03
CA GLY A 72 6.35 4.29 19.08
C GLY A 72 7.65 5.04 18.78
N PHE A 73 8.79 4.34 18.85
CA PHE A 73 10.09 4.85 18.43
C PHE A 73 11.00 3.69 18.00
N GLU A 74 11.28 3.61 16.71
CA GLU A 74 12.65 3.35 16.25
C GLU A 74 13.41 4.67 16.04
#